data_AF-A0A223ZTX3-F1
#
_entry.id   AF-A0A223ZTX3-F1
#
_cell.length_a   1.000
_cell.length_b   1.000
_cell.length_c   1.000
_cell.angle_alpha   90.00
_cell.angle_beta   90.00
_cell.angle_gamma   90.00
#
_symmetry.space_group_name_H-M   'P 1'
#
loop_
_entity.id
_entity.type
_entity.pdbx_description
1 polymer ?
#
loop_
_entity_poly.entity_id
_entity_poly.type
_entity_poly.pdbx_seq_one_letter_code
_entity_poly.pdbx_strand_id
1 'polypeptide(L)' 'GAMDCVDPNLIVGASTEVIAGEGLIVTAGGIDSHIHFIAPQQIEEALSSGITTMLGGGTGPATGTNATTC' A
#
# COMPACT_ATOMS: atom_id res chain seq x y z
N GLY A 1 2.12 23.41 28.32
CA GLY A 1 1.23 23.52 27.15
C GLY A 1 -0.20 23.45 27.62
N ALA A 2 -1.18 23.54 26.73
CA ALA A 2 -2.60 23.39 27.10
C ALA A 2 -3.01 21.92 27.38
N MET A 3 -2.18 20.95 27.00
CA MET A 3 -2.39 19.51 27.19
C MET A 3 -1.15 18.89 27.84
N ASP A 4 -1.36 17.85 28.65
CA ASP A 4 -0.32 17.08 29.33
C ASP A 4 0.05 15.81 28.53
N CYS A 5 1.27 15.30 28.71
CA CYS A 5 1.75 14.01 28.17
C CYS A 5 1.71 13.82 26.64
N VAL A 6 1.83 14.90 25.86
CA VAL A 6 1.98 14.79 24.40
C VAL A 6 3.39 14.29 24.05
N ASP A 7 3.51 13.21 23.27
CA ASP A 7 4.80 12.74 22.75
C ASP A 7 5.45 13.81 21.87
N PRO A 8 6.75 14.11 22.04
CA PRO A 8 7.43 15.13 21.24
C PRO A 8 7.34 14.94 19.73
N ASN A 9 7.17 13.70 19.24
CA ASN A 9 7.06 13.37 17.81
C ASN A 9 5.63 13.38 17.28
N LEU A 10 4.61 13.66 18.12
CA LEU A 10 3.18 13.58 17.77
C LEU A 10 2.44 14.91 17.95
N ILE A 11 3.14 16.04 17.77
CA ILE A 11 2.55 17.38 17.88
C ILE A 11 1.70 17.69 16.64
N VAL A 12 0.43 18.03 16.85
CA VAL A 12 -0.45 18.61 15.82
C VAL A 12 -0.23 20.12 15.80
N GLY A 13 0.20 20.66 14.67
CA GLY A 13 0.52 22.08 14.49
C GLY A 13 -0.05 22.67 13.19
N ALA A 14 0.43 23.85 12.82
CA ALA A 14 -0.06 24.58 11.64
C ALA A 14 0.16 23.86 10.30
N SER A 15 1.03 22.84 10.27
CA SER A 15 1.38 22.05 9.08
C SER A 15 0.90 20.60 9.14
N THR A 16 -0.01 20.27 10.06
CA THR A 16 -0.54 18.92 10.22
C THR A 16 -1.89 18.79 9.52
N GLU A 17 -2.00 17.84 8.58
CA GLU A 17 -3.28 17.40 8.03
C GLU A 17 -3.89 16.31 8.92
N VAL A 18 -5.22 16.22 8.95
CA VAL A 18 -5.95 15.27 9.79
C VAL A 18 -6.84 14.38 8.93
N ILE A 19 -6.66 13.06 9.09
CA ILE A 19 -7.56 12.03 8.54
C ILE A 19 -8.32 11.41 9.71
N ALA A 20 -9.65 11.47 9.67
CA ALA A 20 -10.53 10.90 10.69
C ALA A 20 -10.45 9.36 10.69
N GLY A 21 -10.16 8.78 11.86
CA GLY A 21 -9.96 7.33 12.03
C GLY A 21 -10.98 6.67 12.95
N GLU A 22 -11.88 7.44 13.57
CA GLU A 22 -12.89 6.93 14.49
C GLU A 22 -13.85 5.96 13.80
N GLY A 23 -14.08 4.80 14.41
CA GLY A 23 -14.94 3.75 13.86
C GLY A 23 -14.35 2.99 12.65
N LEU A 24 -13.11 3.26 12.27
CA LEU A 24 -12.41 2.59 11.17
C LEU A 24 -11.30 1.66 11.70
N ILE A 25 -10.87 0.70 10.86
CA ILE A 25 -9.68 -0.12 11.10
C ILE A 25 -8.59 0.34 10.14
N VAL A 26 -7.42 0.64 10.68
CA VAL A 26 -6.21 0.91 9.90
C VAL A 26 -5.35 -0.34 9.89
N THR A 27 -4.89 -0.74 8.70
CA THR A 27 -3.94 -1.84 8.52
C THR A 27 -2.74 -1.35 7.70
N ALA A 28 -1.62 -2.06 7.80
CA ALA A 28 -0.55 -1.87 6.82
C ALA A 28 -1.06 -2.31 5.43
N GLY A 29 -0.57 -1.66 4.38
CA GLY A 29 -0.87 -2.11 3.02
C GLY A 29 -0.30 -3.52 2.78
N GLY A 30 -1.03 -4.32 2.01
CA GLY A 30 -0.65 -5.70 1.72
C GLY A 30 0.57 -5.80 0.81
N ILE A 31 1.31 -6.89 0.96
CA ILE A 31 2.46 -7.24 0.12
C ILE A 31 2.12 -8.55 -0.61
N ASP A 32 2.01 -8.49 -1.93
CA ASP A 32 1.95 -9.69 -2.77
C ASP A 32 3.36 -10.01 -3.26
N SER A 33 3.84 -11.20 -2.91
CA SER A 33 5.21 -11.64 -3.20
C SER A 33 5.33 -12.55 -4.44
N HIS A 34 4.22 -12.85 -5.11
CA HIS A 34 4.19 -13.78 -6.24
C HIS A 34 3.37 -13.21 -7.40
N ILE A 35 3.83 -12.06 -7.92
CA ILE A 35 3.17 -11.41 -9.05
C ILE A 35 3.80 -11.85 -10.38
N HIS A 36 2.93 -12.25 -11.31
CA HIS A 36 3.24 -12.30 -12.73
C HIS A 36 2.83 -10.97 -13.36
N PHE A 37 3.78 -10.17 -13.82
CA PHE A 37 3.51 -8.87 -14.45
C PHE A 37 3.04 -9.05 -15.92
N ILE A 38 1.83 -9.57 -16.08
CA ILE A 38 1.20 -9.89 -17.37
C ILE A 38 0.62 -8.63 -18.00
N ALA A 39 -0.03 -7.79 -17.20
CA ALA A 39 -0.74 -6.60 -17.69
C ALA A 39 -0.75 -5.49 -16.63
N PRO A 40 -0.57 -4.22 -17.02
CA PRO A 40 -0.55 -3.09 -16.08
C PRO A 40 -1.86 -2.92 -15.29
N GLN A 41 -2.98 -3.42 -15.81
CA GLN A 41 -4.28 -3.39 -15.14
C GLN A 41 -4.29 -4.13 -13.80
N GLN A 42 -3.38 -5.09 -13.59
CA GLN A 42 -3.22 -5.78 -12.30
C GLN A 42 -2.90 -4.82 -11.15
N ILE A 43 -2.28 -3.66 -11.44
CA ILE A 43 -1.92 -2.66 -10.44
C ILE A 43 -3.19 -2.03 -9.83
N GLU A 44 -4.18 -1.73 -10.66
CA GLU A 44 -5.45 -1.13 -10.19
C GLU A 44 -6.24 -2.11 -9.31
N GLU A 45 -6.27 -3.40 -9.69
CA GLU A 45 -6.91 -4.45 -8.90
C GLU A 45 -6.16 -4.73 -7.58
N ALA A 46 -4.83 -4.69 -7.61
CA ALA A 46 -4.01 -4.82 -6.41
C ALA A 46 -4.30 -3.66 -5.43
N LEU A 47 -4.30 -2.42 -5.92
CA LEU A 47 -4.53 -1.25 -5.08
C LEU A 47 -5.96 -1.22 -4.51
N SER A 48 -6.98 -1.56 -5.33
CA SER A 48 -8.39 -1.58 -4.90
C SER A 48 -8.66 -2.62 -3.82
N SER A 49 -7.87 -3.70 -3.77
CA SER A 49 -7.94 -4.75 -2.75
C SER A 49 -7.02 -4.50 -1.53
N GLY A 50 -6.31 -3.38 -1.49
CA GLY A 50 -5.45 -2.98 -0.37
C GLY A 50 -4.00 -3.50 -0.45
N ILE A 51 -3.58 -4.08 -1.58
CA ILE A 51 -2.18 -4.39 -1.85
C ILE A 51 -1.45 -3.11 -2.30
N THR A 52 -0.43 -2.71 -1.55
CA THR A 52 0.37 -1.52 -1.85
C THR A 52 1.78 -1.86 -2.32
N THR A 53 2.14 -3.14 -2.35
CA THR A 53 3.45 -3.61 -2.80
C THR A 53 3.31 -4.92 -3.55
N MET A 54 3.89 -4.97 -4.74
CA MET A 54 3.87 -6.11 -5.66
C MET A 54 5.33 -6.50 -5.94
N LEU A 55 5.69 -7.75 -5.63
CA LEU A 55 6.99 -8.33 -5.93
C LEU A 55 6.80 -9.53 -6.86
N GLY A 56 7.63 -9.61 -7.89
CA GLY A 56 7.46 -10.59 -8.95
C GLY A 56 8.31 -10.30 -10.18
N GLY A 57 7.89 -10.82 -11.33
CA GLY A 57 8.59 -10.66 -12.61
C GLY A 57 7.64 -10.83 -13.78
N GLY A 58 8.11 -10.48 -14.98
CA GLY A 58 7.31 -10.53 -16.19
C GLY A 58 7.57 -9.37 -17.14
N THR A 59 7.37 -9.65 -18.43
CA THR A 59 7.53 -8.68 -19.53
C THR A 59 6.22 -8.48 -20.32
N GLY A 60 5.08 -8.62 -19.64
CA GLY A 60 3.76 -8.61 -20.27
C GLY A 60 3.27 -10.02 -20.63
N PRO A 61 2.33 -10.20 -21.57
CA PRO A 61 1.58 -11.45 -21.79
C PRO A 61 2.37 -12.54 -22.55
N ALA A 62 3.69 -12.56 -22.41
CA ALA A 62 4.54 -13.60 -22.96
C ALA A 62 4.29 -14.95 -22.26
N THR A 63 4.45 -16.06 -23.00
CA THR A 63 4.32 -17.42 -22.43
C THR A 63 5.20 -17.61 -21.20
N GLY A 64 6.40 -17.00 -21.18
CA GLY A 64 7.31 -17.01 -20.04
C GLY A 64 6.70 -16.35 -18.80
N THR A 65 6.22 -15.11 -18.92
CA THR A 65 5.54 -14.41 -17.82
C THR A 65 4.30 -15.15 -17.33
N ASN A 66 3.53 -15.74 -18.25
CA ASN A 66 2.31 -16.49 -17.87
C ASN A 66 2.63 -17.76 -17.07
N ALA A 67 3.87 -18.26 -17.14
CA ALA A 67 4.31 -19.47 -16.44
C ALA A 67 5.18 -19.17 -15.22
N THR A 68 5.93 -18.06 -15.22
CA THR A 68 6.98 -17.77 -14.23
C THR A 68 7.01 -16.29 -13.89
N THR A 69 7.40 -15.96 -12.65
CA THR A 69 7.64 -14.58 -12.19
C THR A 69 9.06 -14.13 -12.54
N CYS A 70 9.37 -14.07 -13.83
CA CYS A 70 10.70 -13.69 -14.35
C CYS A 70 10.58 -12.64 -15.45
#